data_AF-A0A915NIK5-F1
#
_entry.id   AF-A0A915NIK5-F1
#
_cell.length_a   1.000
_cell.length_b   1.000
_cell.length_c   1.000
_cell.angle_alpha   90.00
_cell.angle_beta   90.00
_cell.angle_gamma   90.00
#
_symmetry.space_group_name_H-M   'P 1'
#
loop_
_entity.id
_entity.type
_entity.pdbx_description
1 polymer ?
#
loop_
_entity_poly.entity_id
_entity_poly.type
_entity_poly.pdbx_seq_one_letter_code
_entity_poly.pdbx_strand_id
1 'polypeptide(L)'
;MSQQKLQAFEDFIKICKNGDNLHKHFLQFMMQRRCIEVPRIGETFLEFCNNDEATEEKTRNLDKLDPDQNRQAMKALRKAIDPMLHRVGMYIVHIADEYSRNMEYWVLASDLNFAPGLLQAGSLQKDELSMFHFWLKLMFLEYKNEEEDEEDSAVEDISNREEPRRGTGGELSQNKVFLFAKKKGWTAVRTQKLIDKLWKQQRWIRVMKGESRNKRRSNKVGDDQSIIRLHPCAMVEIEQLLFQLNVPKCVLCKRPIVVSRLSYTCEGCGACYHANCMLREMEFPAKCSGQNCGQEFDEEIIDEFEFDVDHEYIPPRRSQTGMSTSRRSTADSHRQPFPSLRD
;
A
#
# COMPACT_ATOMS: atom_id res chain seq x y z
N MET A 1 -9.86 -5.90 -33.86
CA MET A 1 -10.18 -6.49 -32.55
C MET A 1 -10.52 -7.96 -32.72
N SER A 2 -9.99 -8.87 -31.88
CA SER A 2 -10.44 -10.27 -31.94
C SER A 2 -11.79 -10.42 -31.23
N GLN A 3 -12.69 -11.17 -31.86
CA GLN A 3 -14.04 -11.45 -31.37
C GLN A 3 -14.05 -12.04 -29.94
N GLN A 4 -12.98 -12.75 -29.58
CA GLN A 4 -12.75 -13.33 -28.25
C GLN A 4 -12.56 -12.29 -27.13
N LYS A 5 -11.90 -11.15 -27.39
CA LYS A 5 -11.70 -10.10 -26.36
C LYS A 5 -13.02 -9.42 -25.99
N LEU A 6 -13.83 -9.12 -27.00
CA LEU A 6 -15.14 -8.50 -26.79
C LEU A 6 -16.06 -9.43 -25.99
N GLN A 7 -16.06 -10.72 -26.32
CA GLN A 7 -16.84 -11.73 -25.60
C GLN A 7 -16.41 -11.84 -24.12
N ALA A 8 -15.10 -11.85 -23.83
CA ALA A 8 -14.60 -11.92 -22.45
C ALA A 8 -15.03 -10.69 -21.62
N PHE A 9 -14.99 -9.49 -22.22
CA PHE A 9 -15.47 -8.26 -21.59
C PHE A 9 -16.98 -8.32 -21.32
N GLU A 10 -17.79 -8.70 -22.30
CA GLU A 10 -19.25 -8.81 -22.15
C GLU A 10 -19.64 -9.85 -21.09
N ASP A 11 -18.95 -11.00 -21.06
CA ASP A 11 -19.12 -12.04 -20.06
C ASP A 11 -18.80 -11.51 -18.65
N PHE A 12 -17.70 -10.77 -18.48
CA PHE A 12 -17.33 -10.17 -17.20
C PHE A 12 -18.38 -9.17 -16.71
N ILE A 13 -18.87 -8.29 -17.60
CA ILE A 13 -19.93 -7.33 -17.27
C ILE A 13 -21.22 -8.07 -16.86
N LYS A 14 -21.54 -9.17 -17.53
CA LYS A 14 -22.70 -10.01 -17.20
C LYS A 14 -22.55 -10.66 -15.83
N ILE A 15 -21.35 -11.14 -15.48
CA ILE A 15 -21.04 -11.70 -14.15
C ILE A 15 -21.17 -10.63 -13.07
N CYS A 16 -20.61 -9.43 -13.29
CA CYS A 16 -20.74 -8.31 -12.34
C CYS A 16 -22.20 -7.91 -12.07
N LYS A 17 -23.11 -8.18 -13.00
CA LYS A 17 -24.55 -7.90 -12.84
C LYS A 17 -25.31 -9.02 -12.15
N ASN A 18 -24.78 -10.24 -12.12
CA ASN A 18 -25.47 -11.45 -11.67
C ASN A 18 -24.68 -12.17 -10.57
N GLY A 19 -24.88 -11.79 -9.31
CA GLY A 19 -24.55 -12.70 -8.21
C GLY A 19 -24.16 -12.03 -6.90
N ASP A 20 -25.06 -12.02 -5.92
CA ASP A 20 -24.78 -11.50 -4.58
C ASP A 20 -23.65 -12.28 -3.87
N ASN A 21 -23.54 -13.60 -4.09
CA ASN A 21 -22.56 -14.43 -3.38
C ASN A 21 -21.13 -14.23 -3.88
N LEU A 22 -20.95 -13.97 -5.19
CA LEU A 22 -19.63 -13.70 -5.78
C LEU A 22 -19.05 -12.39 -5.23
N HIS A 23 -19.85 -11.32 -5.24
CA HIS A 23 -19.46 -10.04 -4.67
C HIS A 23 -19.18 -10.16 -3.17
N LYS A 24 -19.97 -10.95 -2.41
CA LYS A 24 -19.68 -11.23 -1.00
C LYS A 24 -18.34 -11.94 -0.81
N HIS A 25 -18.00 -12.96 -1.60
CA HIS A 25 -16.70 -13.64 -1.51
C HIS A 25 -15.54 -12.70 -1.85
N PHE A 26 -15.69 -11.90 -2.91
CA PHE A 26 -14.68 -10.90 -3.26
C PHE A 26 -14.51 -9.86 -2.14
N LEU A 27 -15.60 -9.39 -1.54
CA LEU A 27 -15.53 -8.48 -0.39
C LEU A 27 -14.89 -9.14 0.84
N GLN A 28 -15.20 -10.41 1.14
CA GLN A 28 -14.53 -11.16 2.20
C GLN A 28 -13.02 -11.28 1.95
N PHE A 29 -12.62 -11.54 0.70
CA PHE A 29 -11.21 -11.54 0.31
C PHE A 29 -10.58 -10.16 0.53
N MET A 30 -11.25 -9.09 0.09
CA MET A 30 -10.78 -7.71 0.29
C MET A 30 -10.69 -7.34 1.77
N MET A 31 -11.60 -7.80 2.63
CA MET A 31 -11.52 -7.61 4.08
C MET A 31 -10.31 -8.33 4.68
N GLN A 32 -9.96 -9.51 4.18
CA GLN A 32 -8.78 -10.26 4.65
C GLN A 32 -7.46 -9.69 4.13
N ARG A 33 -7.43 -9.24 2.87
CA ARG A 33 -6.22 -8.74 2.21
C ARG A 33 -5.99 -7.25 2.42
N ARG A 34 -7.05 -6.49 2.69
CA ARG A 34 -7.14 -5.03 2.84
C ARG A 34 -6.81 -4.22 1.59
N CYS A 35 -6.02 -4.78 0.68
CA CYS A 35 -5.73 -4.20 -0.62
C CYS A 35 -5.62 -5.25 -1.72
N ILE A 36 -5.78 -4.81 -2.96
CA ILE A 36 -5.49 -5.58 -4.17
C ILE A 36 -4.88 -4.66 -5.22
N GLU A 37 -3.92 -5.17 -5.98
CA GLU A 37 -3.33 -4.46 -7.12
C GLU A 37 -4.36 -4.37 -8.23
N VAL A 38 -4.52 -3.19 -8.82
CA VAL A 38 -5.51 -2.94 -9.87
C VAL A 38 -5.41 -3.91 -11.04
N PRO A 39 -4.19 -4.22 -11.56
CA PRO A 39 -4.03 -5.21 -12.62
C PRO A 39 -4.59 -6.61 -12.27
N ARG A 40 -4.67 -6.96 -10.98
CA ARG A 40 -5.03 -8.30 -10.51
C ARG A 40 -6.49 -8.46 -10.09
N ILE A 41 -7.27 -7.38 -10.10
CA ILE A 41 -8.67 -7.40 -9.63
C ILE A 41 -9.52 -8.33 -10.49
N GLY A 42 -9.41 -8.22 -11.82
CA GLY A 42 -10.20 -9.03 -12.75
C GLY A 42 -9.95 -10.52 -12.56
N GLU A 43 -8.68 -10.92 -12.55
CA GLU A 43 -8.23 -12.28 -12.25
C GLU A 43 -8.80 -12.77 -10.92
N THR A 44 -8.55 -12.02 -9.84
CA THR A 44 -8.97 -12.42 -8.49
C THR A 44 -10.49 -12.51 -8.36
N PHE A 45 -11.25 -11.64 -9.04
CA PHE A 45 -12.72 -11.70 -9.03
C PHE A 45 -13.23 -12.94 -9.77
N LEU A 46 -12.60 -13.30 -10.91
CA LEU A 46 -12.96 -14.48 -11.67
C LEU A 46 -12.59 -15.79 -10.97
N GLU A 47 -11.53 -15.85 -10.15
CA GLU A 47 -11.22 -17.03 -9.33
C GLU A 47 -12.42 -17.47 -8.47
N PHE A 48 -13.28 -16.53 -8.05
CA PHE A 48 -14.48 -16.85 -7.27
C PHE A 48 -15.67 -17.35 -8.11
N CYS A 49 -15.60 -17.32 -9.44
CA CYS A 49 -16.68 -17.73 -10.36
C CYS A 49 -16.80 -19.25 -10.59
N ASN A 50 -16.05 -20.08 -9.84
CA ASN A 50 -15.84 -21.54 -9.94
C ASN A 50 -14.65 -21.96 -10.82
N ASN A 51 -13.86 -22.90 -10.28
CA ASN A 51 -12.63 -23.49 -10.83
C ASN A 51 -12.89 -24.46 -11.99
N ASP A 52 -13.55 -24.03 -13.06
CA ASP A 52 -13.68 -24.83 -14.29
C ASP A 52 -12.64 -24.38 -15.33
N GLU A 53 -12.28 -25.24 -16.29
CA GLU A 53 -11.28 -24.92 -17.34
C GLU A 53 -11.67 -23.66 -18.14
N ALA A 54 -12.99 -23.41 -18.27
CA ALA A 54 -13.54 -22.21 -18.90
C ALA A 54 -13.24 -20.91 -18.12
N THR A 55 -12.98 -20.98 -16.81
CA THR A 55 -12.66 -19.81 -15.98
C THR A 55 -11.20 -19.40 -16.18
N GLU A 56 -10.27 -20.34 -16.30
CA GLU A 56 -8.86 -20.02 -16.59
C GLU A 56 -8.70 -19.35 -17.96
N GLU A 57 -9.44 -19.81 -18.97
CA GLU A 57 -9.41 -19.21 -20.30
C GLU A 57 -9.99 -17.78 -20.29
N LYS A 58 -11.06 -17.55 -19.52
CA LYS A 58 -11.63 -16.19 -19.30
C LYS A 58 -10.65 -15.27 -18.58
N THR A 59 -9.94 -15.76 -17.56
CA THR A 59 -8.91 -15.02 -16.83
C THR A 59 -7.76 -14.59 -17.73
N ARG A 60 -7.19 -15.52 -18.53
CA ARG A 60 -6.12 -15.20 -19.49
C ARG A 60 -6.54 -14.21 -20.57
N ASN A 61 -7.83 -14.07 -20.83
CA ASN A 61 -8.36 -13.11 -21.79
C ASN A 61 -8.66 -11.74 -21.15
N LEU A 62 -8.86 -11.66 -19.84
CA LEU A 62 -8.94 -10.39 -19.10
C LEU A 62 -7.61 -9.65 -19.05
N ASP A 63 -6.49 -10.36 -18.89
CA ASP A 63 -5.15 -9.76 -18.92
C ASP A 63 -4.81 -9.11 -20.28
N LYS A 64 -5.62 -9.41 -21.31
CA LYS A 64 -5.48 -8.87 -22.67
C LYS A 64 -6.47 -7.75 -22.98
N LEU A 65 -7.29 -7.32 -22.01
CA LEU A 65 -8.14 -6.14 -22.17
C LEU A 65 -7.26 -4.90 -22.37
N ASP A 66 -7.71 -4.00 -23.23
CA ASP A 66 -7.09 -2.69 -23.31
C ASP A 66 -7.38 -1.87 -22.03
N PRO A 67 -6.62 -0.80 -21.76
CA PRO A 67 -6.79 0.01 -20.56
C PRO A 67 -8.22 0.56 -20.37
N ASP A 68 -8.91 0.92 -21.45
CA ASP A 68 -10.26 1.47 -21.40
C ASP A 68 -11.30 0.40 -21.03
N GLN A 69 -11.18 -0.80 -21.60
CA GLN A 69 -12.00 -1.95 -21.26
C GLN A 69 -11.79 -2.37 -19.80
N ASN A 70 -10.54 -2.40 -19.33
CA ASN A 70 -10.25 -2.68 -17.92
C ASN A 70 -10.90 -1.62 -17.01
N ARG A 71 -10.77 -0.33 -17.36
CA ARG A 71 -11.41 0.78 -16.62
C ARG A 71 -12.94 0.63 -16.58
N GLN A 72 -13.58 0.27 -17.68
CA GLN A 72 -15.02 0.04 -17.73
C GLN A 72 -15.46 -1.18 -16.91
N ALA A 73 -14.71 -2.28 -16.99
CA ALA A 73 -14.92 -3.50 -16.21
C ALA A 73 -14.84 -3.20 -14.70
N MET A 74 -13.77 -2.52 -14.28
CA MET A 74 -13.59 -2.09 -12.90
C MET A 74 -14.69 -1.16 -12.41
N LYS A 75 -15.16 -0.22 -13.26
CA LYS A 75 -16.31 0.65 -12.96
C LYS A 75 -17.60 -0.15 -12.78
N ALA A 76 -17.83 -1.18 -13.58
CA ALA A 76 -18.99 -2.04 -13.45
C ALA A 76 -18.96 -2.84 -12.14
N LEU A 77 -17.81 -3.38 -11.77
CA LEU A 77 -17.61 -4.08 -10.49
C LEU A 77 -17.83 -3.12 -9.30
N ARG A 78 -17.24 -1.92 -9.33
CA ARG A 78 -17.46 -0.85 -8.33
C ARG A 78 -18.93 -0.52 -8.15
N LYS A 79 -19.68 -0.39 -9.25
CA LYS A 79 -21.13 -0.09 -9.21
C LYS A 79 -21.93 -1.17 -8.46
N ALA A 80 -21.49 -2.41 -8.48
CA ALA A 80 -22.13 -3.50 -7.73
C ALA A 80 -21.71 -3.53 -6.25
N ILE A 81 -20.42 -3.34 -5.95
CA ILE A 81 -19.89 -3.50 -4.58
C ILE A 81 -20.00 -2.26 -3.70
N ASP A 82 -19.86 -1.05 -4.26
CA ASP A 82 -19.88 0.19 -3.48
C ASP A 82 -21.17 0.35 -2.65
N PRO A 83 -22.39 0.05 -3.19
CA PRO A 83 -23.61 0.07 -2.38
C PRO A 83 -23.63 -0.94 -1.23
N MET A 84 -22.96 -2.10 -1.37
CA MET A 84 -22.86 -3.10 -0.31
C MET A 84 -21.93 -2.62 0.81
N LEU A 85 -20.81 -1.99 0.44
CA LEU A 85 -19.82 -1.46 1.37
C LEU A 85 -20.34 -0.25 2.13
N HIS A 86 -21.01 0.69 1.45
CA HIS A 86 -21.56 1.89 2.11
C HIS A 86 -22.59 1.54 3.20
N ARG A 87 -23.33 0.43 3.07
CA ARG A 87 -24.26 -0.03 4.12
C ARG A 87 -23.58 -0.40 5.42
N VAL A 88 -22.29 -0.71 5.39
CA VAL A 88 -21.48 -1.07 6.56
C VAL A 88 -20.42 -0.02 6.90
N GLY A 89 -20.54 1.19 6.34
CA GLY A 89 -19.57 2.28 6.57
C GLY A 89 -18.17 1.97 6.05
N MET A 90 -18.09 1.27 4.91
CA MET A 90 -16.85 0.94 4.23
C MET A 90 -16.88 1.45 2.79
N TYR A 91 -15.72 1.67 2.20
CA TYR A 91 -15.60 2.11 0.80
C TYR A 91 -14.26 1.70 0.22
N ILE A 92 -14.16 1.65 -1.11
CA ILE A 92 -12.89 1.36 -1.79
C ILE A 92 -12.22 2.66 -2.20
N VAL A 93 -10.97 2.80 -1.78
CA VAL A 93 -10.07 3.86 -2.18
C VAL A 93 -9.15 3.36 -3.29
N HIS A 94 -9.17 4.05 -4.42
CA HIS A 94 -8.14 3.89 -5.44
C HIS A 94 -6.94 4.77 -5.07
N ILE A 95 -5.75 4.17 -4.94
CA ILE A 95 -4.50 4.84 -4.57
C ILE A 95 -3.33 4.31 -5.39
N ALA A 96 -2.47 5.19 -5.87
CA ALA A 96 -1.23 4.82 -6.53
C ALA A 96 -0.12 4.56 -5.49
N ASP A 97 0.77 3.61 -5.75
CA ASP A 97 1.94 3.39 -4.92
C ASP A 97 2.91 4.56 -5.10
N GLU A 98 3.19 5.30 -4.03
CA GLU A 98 4.16 6.39 -4.12
C GLU A 98 5.59 5.89 -4.39
N TYR A 99 5.87 4.61 -4.14
CA TYR A 99 7.17 4.00 -4.43
C TYR A 99 7.26 3.37 -5.82
N SER A 100 6.18 3.37 -6.61
CA SER A 100 6.15 2.75 -7.95
C SER A 100 5.18 3.46 -8.91
N ARG A 101 5.67 3.87 -10.09
CA ARG A 101 4.85 4.57 -11.10
C ARG A 101 3.65 3.78 -11.59
N ASN A 102 3.83 2.48 -11.78
CA ASN A 102 2.90 1.65 -12.54
C ASN A 102 2.07 0.74 -11.64
N MET A 103 2.08 0.99 -10.33
CA MET A 103 1.36 0.18 -9.39
C MET A 103 0.26 1.00 -8.71
N GLU A 104 -0.97 0.56 -8.90
CA GLU A 104 -2.14 1.12 -8.26
C GLU A 104 -2.86 0.04 -7.46
N TYR A 105 -3.54 0.45 -6.40
CA TYR A 105 -4.23 -0.42 -5.47
C TYR A 105 -5.67 0.02 -5.27
N TRP A 106 -6.56 -0.96 -5.15
CA TRP A 106 -7.81 -0.80 -4.41
C TRP A 106 -7.56 -1.14 -2.97
N VAL A 107 -7.76 -0.17 -2.08
CA VAL A 107 -7.67 -0.33 -0.63
C VAL A 107 -9.08 -0.26 -0.06
N LEU A 108 -9.42 -1.21 0.81
CA LEU A 108 -10.68 -1.18 1.52
C LEU A 108 -10.54 -0.30 2.77
N ALA A 109 -11.29 0.80 2.81
CA ALA A 109 -11.30 1.78 3.88
C ALA A 109 -12.63 1.78 4.64
N SER A 110 -12.66 2.43 5.80
CA SER A 110 -13.87 2.60 6.61
C SER A 110 -14.10 4.06 6.98
N ASP A 111 -15.38 4.45 7.03
CA ASP A 111 -15.83 5.75 7.54
C ASP A 111 -15.60 5.89 9.05
N LEU A 112 -15.40 4.76 9.73
CA LEU A 112 -14.87 4.71 11.07
C LEU A 112 -13.39 5.11 11.03
N ASN A 113 -13.18 6.41 10.81
CA ASN A 113 -11.89 7.07 10.87
C ASN A 113 -11.15 6.64 12.14
N PHE A 114 -9.81 6.66 12.05
CA PHE A 114 -8.77 6.32 13.02
C PHE A 114 -9.06 6.74 14.48
N ALA A 115 -10.10 6.19 15.10
CA ALA A 115 -10.44 6.43 16.48
C ALA A 115 -9.43 5.62 17.31
N PRO A 116 -8.71 6.23 18.26
CA PRO A 116 -7.73 5.53 19.10
C PRO A 116 -8.29 4.26 19.77
N GLY A 117 -9.61 4.19 20.00
CA GLY A 117 -10.31 3.00 20.50
C GLY A 117 -10.42 1.85 19.48
N LEU A 118 -10.56 2.14 18.18
CA LEU A 118 -10.61 1.12 17.12
C LEU A 118 -9.23 0.53 16.81
N LEU A 119 -8.15 1.27 17.09
CA LEU A 119 -6.77 0.76 16.98
C LEU A 119 -6.46 -0.34 17.99
N GLN A 120 -7.11 -0.30 19.16
CA GLN A 120 -7.03 -1.39 20.14
C GLN A 120 -7.79 -2.64 19.66
N ALA A 121 -8.86 -2.47 18.86
CA ALA A 121 -9.54 -3.58 18.21
C ALA A 121 -8.65 -4.26 17.13
N GLY A 122 -7.67 -3.53 16.59
CA GLY A 122 -6.62 -4.03 15.69
C GLY A 122 -5.50 -4.83 16.39
N SER A 123 -5.66 -5.27 17.64
CA SER A 123 -4.67 -6.07 18.40
C SER A 123 -3.32 -5.39 18.73
N LEU A 124 -3.23 -4.06 18.52
CA LEU A 124 -2.08 -3.26 18.95
C LEU A 124 -2.31 -2.68 20.34
N GLN A 125 -1.32 -2.84 21.21
CA GLN A 125 -1.29 -2.24 22.53
C GLN A 125 -0.97 -0.74 22.47
N LYS A 126 -1.31 0.02 23.52
CA LYS A 126 -1.11 1.48 23.55
C LYS A 126 0.35 1.89 23.35
N ASP A 127 1.27 1.15 23.94
CA ASP A 127 2.72 1.34 23.78
C ASP A 127 3.22 0.94 22.39
N GLU A 128 2.63 -0.10 21.78
CA GLU A 128 2.89 -0.48 20.38
C GLU A 128 2.47 0.62 19.41
N LEU A 129 1.30 1.21 19.61
CA LEU A 129 0.85 2.38 18.85
C LEU A 129 1.76 3.59 19.06
N SER A 130 2.20 3.82 20.30
CA SER A 130 3.12 4.92 20.61
C SER A 130 4.48 4.72 19.93
N MET A 131 4.98 3.49 19.89
CA MET A 131 6.23 3.15 19.18
C MET A 131 6.08 3.31 17.66
N PHE A 132 4.96 2.86 17.08
CA PHE A 132 4.68 3.06 15.67
C PHE A 132 4.58 4.54 15.30
N HIS A 133 3.87 5.34 16.09
CA HIS A 133 3.79 6.79 15.90
C HIS A 133 5.18 7.46 15.98
N PHE A 134 6.05 6.98 16.88
CA PHE A 134 7.43 7.44 16.94
C PHE A 134 8.22 7.07 15.67
N TRP A 135 8.03 5.88 15.10
CA TRP A 135 8.65 5.53 13.82
C TRP A 135 8.14 6.37 12.65
N LEU A 136 6.84 6.68 12.62
CA LEU A 136 6.30 7.62 11.64
C LEU A 136 6.98 8.98 11.75
N LYS A 137 7.14 9.52 12.97
CA LYS A 137 7.91 10.75 13.17
C LYS A 137 9.32 10.61 12.60
N LEU A 138 10.02 9.52 12.85
CA LEU A 138 11.36 9.31 12.28
C LEU A 138 11.37 9.26 10.74
N MET A 139 10.32 8.74 10.11
CA MET A 139 10.19 8.73 8.64
C MET A 139 10.01 10.14 8.04
N PHE A 140 9.56 11.12 8.84
CA PHE A 140 9.21 12.47 8.37
C PHE A 140 9.93 13.61 9.12
N LEU A 141 10.79 13.31 10.10
CA LEU A 141 11.52 14.28 10.92
C LEU A 141 12.60 15.02 10.13
N GLU A 142 13.09 14.45 9.03
CA GLU A 142 14.14 15.05 8.19
C GLU A 142 13.61 16.09 7.18
N TYR A 143 12.30 16.41 7.17
CA TYR A 143 11.73 17.44 6.28
C TYR A 143 11.76 18.87 6.87
N LYS A 144 12.13 19.06 8.13
CA LYS A 144 12.04 20.36 8.83
C LYS A 144 13.34 21.15 8.97
N ASN A 145 14.50 20.56 8.71
CA ASN A 145 15.79 21.20 9.05
C ASN A 145 16.44 21.95 7.87
N GLU A 146 15.73 22.22 6.77
CA GLU A 146 16.31 22.91 5.61
C GLU A 146 15.88 24.39 5.46
N GLU A 147 14.95 24.92 6.27
CA GLU A 147 14.47 26.31 6.10
C GLU A 147 14.61 27.24 7.31
N GLU A 148 15.05 26.76 8.48
CA GLU A 148 15.26 27.62 9.66
C GLU A 148 16.71 27.47 10.17
N ASP A 149 17.51 28.43 9.73
CA ASP A 149 18.56 29.13 10.49
C ASP A 149 19.81 28.36 10.96
N GLU A 150 20.92 28.82 10.36
CA GLU A 150 22.19 29.03 11.04
C GLU A 150 22.00 29.71 12.41
N GLU A 151 22.83 29.32 13.38
CA GLU A 151 23.02 29.92 14.72
C GLU A 151 22.13 29.42 15.88
N ASP A 152 22.81 28.71 16.79
CA ASP A 152 22.53 28.56 18.22
C ASP A 152 21.20 27.95 18.71
N SER A 153 21.17 26.62 18.83
CA SER A 153 20.59 26.00 20.03
C SER A 153 21.08 24.57 20.25
N ALA A 154 21.70 24.35 21.40
CA ALA A 154 22.26 23.09 21.86
C ALA A 154 21.24 21.95 21.89
N VAL A 155 21.37 21.02 20.95
CA VAL A 155 21.06 19.59 21.16
C VAL A 155 22.30 18.80 20.79
N GLU A 156 23.32 18.91 21.64
CA GLU A 156 24.44 17.97 21.64
C GLU A 156 23.90 16.56 21.88
N ASP A 157 23.95 15.70 20.85
CA ASP A 157 24.63 14.39 20.85
C ASP A 157 24.22 13.52 19.62
N ILE A 158 24.08 14.16 18.44
CA ILE A 158 23.94 13.46 17.14
C ILE A 158 25.15 13.81 16.28
N SER A 159 26.35 13.64 16.82
CA SER A 159 27.58 13.72 16.05
C SER A 159 28.45 12.52 16.38
N ASN A 160 28.27 11.44 15.62
CA ASN A 160 29.38 10.73 15.02
C ASN A 160 28.90 9.62 14.08
N ARG A 161 29.24 9.81 12.79
CA ARG A 161 29.25 8.84 11.68
C ARG A 161 27.91 8.43 11.09
N GLU A 162 27.45 9.28 10.18
CA GLU A 162 27.22 9.05 8.74
C GLU A 162 26.45 10.29 8.28
N GLU A 163 26.91 10.96 7.21
CA GLU A 163 26.14 12.06 6.61
C GLU A 163 24.67 11.62 6.46
N PRO A 164 23.69 12.32 7.06
CA PRO A 164 22.30 11.96 6.91
C PRO A 164 21.95 12.17 5.44
N ARG A 165 21.83 11.07 4.69
CA ARG A 165 21.24 11.10 3.34
C ARG A 165 19.89 11.79 3.48
N ARG A 166 19.64 12.81 2.66
CA ARG A 166 18.34 13.49 2.45
C ARG A 166 17.19 12.59 2.90
N GLY A 167 16.38 13.05 3.84
CA GLY A 167 15.25 12.31 4.35
C GLY A 167 14.44 11.71 3.22
N THR A 168 14.54 10.39 3.09
CA THR A 168 13.70 9.63 2.18
C THR A 168 12.33 9.61 2.85
N GLY A 169 11.53 10.66 2.65
CA GLY A 169 10.18 10.75 3.18
C GLY A 169 9.47 9.41 3.04
N GLY A 170 9.03 8.85 4.17
CA GLY A 170 8.30 7.58 4.20
C GLY A 170 9.11 6.29 4.33
N GLU A 171 10.46 6.34 4.32
CA GLU A 171 11.32 5.18 4.49
C GLU A 171 12.11 5.24 5.81
N LEU A 172 12.33 4.08 6.45
CA LEU A 172 13.13 3.95 7.68
C LEU A 172 13.94 2.66 7.65
N SER A 173 15.25 2.73 7.88
CA SER A 173 16.06 1.50 7.96
C SER A 173 15.66 0.66 9.17
N GLN A 174 15.62 -0.66 9.01
CA GLN A 174 15.28 -1.56 10.12
C GLN A 174 16.28 -1.44 11.27
N ASN A 175 17.56 -1.14 10.97
CA ASN A 175 18.59 -0.86 11.98
C ASN A 175 18.24 0.38 12.82
N LYS A 176 17.78 1.49 12.19
CA LYS A 176 17.29 2.67 12.92
C LYS A 176 16.11 2.27 13.83
N VAL A 177 15.14 1.49 13.32
CA VAL A 177 14.02 0.99 14.12
C VAL A 177 14.48 0.27 15.40
N PHE A 178 15.39 -0.69 15.28
CA PHE A 178 15.90 -1.44 16.44
C PHE A 178 16.70 -0.55 17.40
N LEU A 179 17.56 0.33 16.88
CA LEU A 179 18.37 1.24 17.68
C LEU A 179 17.49 2.15 18.54
N PHE A 180 16.48 2.77 17.93
CA PHE A 180 15.58 3.67 18.65
C PHE A 180 14.62 2.94 19.59
N ALA A 181 14.13 1.75 19.20
CA ALA A 181 13.33 0.93 20.09
C ALA A 181 14.13 0.57 21.36
N LYS A 182 15.41 0.20 21.21
CA LYS A 182 16.31 -0.04 22.35
C LYS A 182 16.45 1.20 23.25
N LYS A 183 16.63 2.39 22.67
CA LYS A 183 16.66 3.66 23.45
C LYS A 183 15.37 3.92 24.24
N LYS A 184 14.23 3.41 23.77
CA LYS A 184 12.92 3.46 24.46
C LYS A 184 12.66 2.27 25.39
N GLY A 185 13.69 1.47 25.70
CA GLY A 185 13.59 0.32 26.61
C GLY A 185 12.96 -0.93 25.99
N TRP A 186 12.80 -0.99 24.67
CA TRP A 186 12.27 -2.16 23.99
C TRP A 186 13.36 -3.17 23.65
N THR A 187 13.04 -4.46 23.81
CA THR A 187 13.92 -5.54 23.36
C THR A 187 13.82 -5.74 21.86
N ALA A 188 14.85 -6.34 21.25
CA ALA A 188 14.82 -6.72 19.84
C ALA A 188 13.63 -7.65 19.53
N VAL A 189 13.37 -8.63 20.40
CA VAL A 189 12.24 -9.56 20.23
C VAL A 189 10.90 -8.83 20.21
N ARG A 190 10.68 -7.87 21.12
CA ARG A 190 9.44 -7.08 21.16
C ARG A 190 9.29 -6.19 19.92
N THR A 191 10.39 -5.58 19.50
CA THR A 191 10.45 -4.73 18.30
C THR A 191 10.10 -5.53 17.05
N GLN A 192 10.69 -6.71 16.87
CA GLN A 192 10.39 -7.59 15.74
C GLN A 192 8.93 -8.08 15.77
N LYS A 193 8.37 -8.36 16.94
CA LYS A 193 6.94 -8.70 17.07
C LYS A 193 6.05 -7.56 16.59
N LEU A 194 6.36 -6.30 16.90
CA LEU A 194 5.62 -5.15 16.40
C LEU A 194 5.74 -5.01 14.88
N ILE A 195 6.95 -5.16 14.32
CA ILE A 195 7.16 -5.17 12.86
C ILE A 195 6.29 -6.25 12.21
N ASP A 196 6.28 -7.46 12.76
CA ASP A 196 5.48 -8.58 12.27
C ASP A 196 3.98 -8.29 12.34
N LYS A 197 3.47 -7.68 13.42
CA LYS A 197 2.07 -7.26 13.52
C LYS A 197 1.72 -6.22 12.47
N LEU A 198 2.54 -5.18 12.33
CA LEU A 198 2.32 -4.10 11.36
C LEU A 198 2.38 -4.60 9.92
N TRP A 199 3.26 -5.55 9.61
CA TRP A 199 3.42 -6.11 8.27
C TRP A 199 2.37 -7.18 7.94
N LYS A 200 2.14 -8.15 8.83
CA LYS A 200 1.32 -9.34 8.53
C LYS A 200 -0.16 -9.14 8.87
N GLN A 201 -0.44 -8.47 9.98
CA GLN A 201 -1.81 -8.30 10.49
C GLN A 201 -2.40 -6.98 10.00
N GLN A 202 -1.71 -5.86 10.24
CA GLN A 202 -2.23 -4.55 9.88
C GLN A 202 -2.02 -4.18 8.42
N ARG A 203 -1.01 -4.76 7.75
CA ARG A 203 -0.61 -4.37 6.38
C ARG A 203 -0.28 -2.88 6.29
N TRP A 204 0.31 -2.30 7.34
CA TRP A 204 0.67 -0.89 7.37
C TRP A 204 2.09 -0.62 6.92
N ILE A 205 2.98 -1.61 7.02
CA ILE A 205 4.36 -1.49 6.57
C ILE A 205 4.73 -2.58 5.58
N ARG A 206 5.72 -2.30 4.73
CA ARG A 206 6.47 -3.28 3.94
C ARG A 206 7.91 -3.30 4.43
N VAL A 207 8.52 -4.48 4.45
CA VAL A 207 9.94 -4.66 4.73
C VAL A 207 10.60 -5.10 3.42
N MET A 208 11.42 -4.22 2.85
CA MET A 208 12.17 -4.47 1.62
C MET A 208 13.61 -4.84 2.00
N LYS A 209 14.24 -5.75 1.25
CA LYS A 209 15.69 -5.95 1.36
C LYS A 209 16.38 -4.77 0.69
N GLY A 210 17.25 -4.07 1.41
CA GLY A 210 18.11 -3.08 0.76
C GLY A 210 19.21 -3.79 0.02
N GLU A 211 19.28 -3.59 -1.30
CA GLU A 211 20.47 -3.95 -2.04
C GLU A 211 21.53 -2.88 -1.77
N SER A 212 22.65 -3.31 -1.17
CA SER A 212 23.79 -2.43 -0.94
C SER A 212 24.38 -1.98 -2.28
N ARG A 213 24.08 -0.74 -2.67
CA ARG A 213 24.54 -0.08 -3.91
C ARG A 213 26.07 0.00 -4.09
N ASN A 214 26.88 -0.45 -3.12
CA ASN A 214 28.34 -0.30 -3.14
C ASN A 214 29.13 -1.61 -2.91
N LYS A 215 28.72 -2.72 -3.55
CA LYS A 215 29.54 -3.96 -3.53
C LYS A 215 30.85 -3.90 -4.34
N ARG A 216 31.19 -2.78 -5.00
CA ARG A 216 32.42 -2.69 -5.81
C ARG A 216 33.67 -2.15 -5.11
N ARG A 217 33.61 -1.63 -3.87
CA ARG A 217 34.82 -1.02 -3.25
C ARG A 217 35.09 -1.22 -1.76
N SER A 218 34.32 -2.01 -1.01
CA SER A 218 34.71 -2.30 0.38
C SER A 218 34.46 -3.75 0.79
N ASN A 219 35.53 -4.43 1.21
CA ASN A 219 35.51 -5.75 1.85
C ASN A 219 34.93 -5.72 3.29
N LYS A 220 34.03 -4.79 3.60
CA LYS A 220 33.28 -4.84 4.85
C LYS A 220 32.07 -5.76 4.64
N VAL A 221 32.02 -6.81 5.45
CA VAL A 221 30.90 -7.73 5.61
C VAL A 221 29.59 -6.94 5.54
N GLY A 222 28.77 -7.28 4.55
CA GLY A 222 27.60 -6.50 4.16
C GLY A 222 26.53 -6.49 5.24
N ASP A 223 26.21 -5.31 5.73
CA ASP A 223 24.91 -5.05 6.34
C ASP A 223 23.88 -5.01 5.21
N ASP A 224 23.18 -6.11 4.99
CA ASP A 224 21.93 -6.14 4.22
C ASP A 224 20.90 -5.28 4.99
N GLN A 225 20.93 -3.97 4.77
CA GLN A 225 20.03 -3.04 5.46
C GLN A 225 18.64 -3.12 4.85
N SER A 226 17.74 -3.85 5.50
CA SER A 226 16.33 -3.82 5.17
C SER A 226 15.72 -2.43 5.44
N ILE A 227 14.83 -2.02 4.55
CA ILE A 227 14.12 -0.75 4.60
C ILE A 227 12.66 -1.02 4.92
N ILE A 228 12.11 -0.27 5.86
CA ILE A 228 10.70 -0.27 6.22
C ILE A 228 10.03 0.92 5.52
N ARG A 229 8.96 0.66 4.79
CA ARG A 229 8.16 1.67 4.07
C ARG A 229 6.70 1.58 4.46
N LEU A 230 5.95 2.67 4.32
CA LEU A 230 4.51 2.62 4.46
C LEU A 230 3.87 1.83 3.32
N HIS A 231 2.95 0.94 3.68
CA HIS A 231 2.12 0.21 2.74
C HIS A 231 0.96 1.11 2.26
N PRO A 232 0.45 0.96 1.02
CA PRO A 232 -0.71 1.73 0.53
C PRO A 232 -1.93 1.72 1.48
N CYS A 233 -2.20 0.60 2.16
CA CYS A 233 -3.23 0.54 3.20
C CYS A 233 -3.00 1.55 4.33
N ALA A 234 -1.76 1.72 4.82
CA ALA A 234 -1.49 2.73 5.83
C ALA A 234 -1.78 4.13 5.30
N MET A 235 -1.35 4.45 4.08
CA MET A 235 -1.56 5.79 3.49
C MET A 235 -3.03 6.20 3.47
N VAL A 236 -3.94 5.23 3.34
CA VAL A 236 -5.38 5.46 3.41
C VAL A 236 -5.90 5.44 4.84
N GLU A 237 -5.56 4.43 5.63
CA GLU A 237 -6.17 4.22 6.94
C GLU A 237 -5.66 5.19 8.01
N ILE A 238 -4.37 5.50 7.96
CA ILE A 238 -3.70 6.36 8.95
C ILE A 238 -3.58 7.81 8.45
N GLU A 239 -4.34 8.19 7.42
CA GLU A 239 -4.25 9.48 6.71
C GLU A 239 -4.29 10.68 7.67
N GLN A 240 -5.21 10.68 8.64
CA GLN A 240 -5.32 11.74 9.64
C GLN A 240 -4.06 11.86 10.51
N LEU A 241 -3.43 10.74 10.85
CA LEU A 241 -2.17 10.72 11.60
C LEU A 241 -1.02 11.28 10.76
N LEU A 242 -0.99 11.02 9.45
CA LEU A 242 0.01 11.61 8.56
C LEU A 242 -0.13 13.12 8.47
N PHE A 243 -1.36 13.65 8.40
CA PHE A 243 -1.57 15.10 8.43
C PHE A 243 -1.14 15.74 9.77
N GLN A 244 -1.33 15.06 10.90
CA GLN A 244 -0.81 15.53 12.20
C GLN A 244 0.72 15.59 12.26
N LEU A 245 1.41 14.86 11.37
CA LEU A 245 2.86 14.89 11.22
C LEU A 245 3.34 15.97 10.23
N ASN A 246 2.45 16.85 9.76
CA ASN A 246 2.73 17.91 8.77
C ASN A 246 3.26 17.36 7.44
N VAL A 247 2.83 16.16 7.06
CA VAL A 247 3.14 15.61 5.73
C VAL A 247 2.45 16.48 4.66
N PRO A 248 3.17 16.91 3.60
CA PRO A 248 2.59 17.72 2.52
C PRO A 248 1.38 17.06 1.87
N LYS A 249 0.46 17.85 1.36
CA LYS A 249 -0.78 17.38 0.73
C LYS A 249 -0.71 17.59 -0.77
N CYS A 250 -1.02 16.55 -1.54
CA CYS A 250 -1.13 16.67 -2.99
C CYS A 250 -2.29 17.57 -3.38
N VAL A 251 -2.04 18.55 -4.26
CA VAL A 251 -3.06 19.48 -4.73
C VAL A 251 -4.18 18.79 -5.51
N LEU A 252 -3.87 17.72 -6.25
CA LEU A 252 -4.84 17.03 -7.10
C LEU A 252 -5.73 16.09 -6.28
N CYS A 253 -5.14 15.08 -5.63
CA CYS A 253 -5.91 14.04 -4.94
C CYS A 253 -6.25 14.39 -3.49
N LYS A 254 -5.69 15.49 -2.94
CA LYS A 254 -5.89 15.93 -1.56
C LYS A 254 -5.43 14.92 -0.51
N ARG A 255 -4.56 13.96 -0.84
CA ARG A 255 -3.97 13.00 0.11
C ARG A 255 -2.55 13.39 0.53
N PRO A 256 -2.03 12.87 1.65
CA PRO A 256 -0.65 13.07 2.06
C PRO A 256 0.33 12.55 1.00
N ILE A 257 1.47 13.23 0.86
CA ILE A 257 2.62 12.81 0.07
C ILE A 257 3.63 12.19 1.03
N VAL A 258 3.63 10.86 1.09
CA VAL A 258 4.54 10.11 1.95
C VAL A 258 5.97 10.17 1.42
N VAL A 259 6.17 10.12 0.11
CA VAL A 259 7.49 10.02 -0.51
C VAL A 259 7.85 11.31 -1.23
N SER A 260 8.34 12.28 -0.45
CA SER A 260 8.68 13.63 -0.95
C SER A 260 9.65 13.61 -2.14
N ARG A 261 10.65 12.71 -2.13
CA ARG A 261 11.62 12.57 -3.24
C ARG A 261 11.02 12.10 -4.57
N LEU A 262 9.81 11.54 -4.54
CA LEU A 262 9.06 11.06 -5.73
C LEU A 262 7.81 11.92 -5.96
N SER A 263 7.82 13.13 -5.41
CA SER A 263 6.77 14.12 -5.57
C SER A 263 7.33 15.36 -6.23
N TYR A 264 6.47 16.09 -6.94
CA TYR A 264 6.83 17.38 -7.50
C TYR A 264 6.40 18.48 -6.54
N THR A 265 7.28 19.45 -6.30
CA THR A 265 6.96 20.67 -5.56
C THR A 265 7.15 21.85 -6.49
N CYS A 266 6.08 22.61 -6.70
CA CYS A 266 6.08 23.81 -7.51
C CYS A 266 6.97 24.87 -6.86
N GLU A 267 7.98 25.33 -7.60
CA GLU A 267 8.96 26.32 -7.13
C GLU A 267 8.32 27.70 -6.85
N GLY A 268 7.26 28.06 -7.59
CA GLY A 268 6.63 29.37 -7.47
C GLY A 268 5.68 29.51 -6.27
N CYS A 269 5.10 28.43 -5.76
CA CYS A 269 4.12 28.51 -4.66
C CYS A 269 4.21 27.41 -3.60
N GLY A 270 5.17 26.48 -3.72
CA GLY A 270 5.33 25.35 -2.80
C GLY A 270 4.23 24.29 -2.90
N ALA A 271 3.35 24.38 -3.90
CA ALA A 271 2.31 23.37 -4.11
C ALA A 271 2.93 22.00 -4.44
N CYS A 272 2.57 20.97 -3.68
CA CYS A 272 3.08 19.62 -3.89
C CYS A 272 2.10 18.73 -4.65
N TYR A 273 2.64 17.80 -5.44
CA TYR A 273 1.89 16.87 -6.29
C TYR A 273 2.52 15.47 -6.22
N HIS A 274 1.71 14.43 -6.09
CA HIS A 274 2.19 13.08 -6.39
C HIS A 274 2.56 12.98 -7.87
N ALA A 275 3.70 12.38 -8.20
CA ALA A 275 4.08 12.15 -9.59
C ALA A 275 3.00 11.41 -10.38
N ASN A 276 2.43 10.34 -9.79
CA ASN A 276 1.33 9.58 -10.40
C ASN A 276 0.03 10.38 -10.58
N CYS A 277 -0.21 11.39 -9.75
CA CYS A 277 -1.39 12.26 -9.95
C CYS A 277 -1.16 13.23 -11.11
N MET A 278 0.05 13.79 -11.26
CA MET A 278 0.37 14.66 -12.39
C MET A 278 0.26 13.91 -13.72
N LEU A 279 0.85 12.72 -13.79
CA LEU A 279 0.80 11.84 -14.96
C LEU A 279 -0.62 11.49 -15.42
N ARG A 280 -1.58 11.42 -14.50
CA ARG A 280 -2.94 10.96 -14.79
C ARG A 280 -3.92 12.08 -15.05
N GLU A 281 -3.78 13.20 -14.35
CA GLU A 281 -4.79 14.26 -14.32
C GLU A 281 -4.37 15.53 -15.08
N MET A 282 -3.10 15.65 -15.48
CA MET A 282 -2.57 16.85 -16.14
C MET A 282 -2.21 16.56 -17.60
N GLU A 283 -2.66 17.45 -18.48
CA GLU A 283 -2.24 17.49 -19.89
C GLU A 283 -1.10 18.52 -20.00
N PHE A 284 0.07 18.06 -20.43
CA PHE A 284 1.26 18.91 -20.52
C PHE A 284 1.34 19.61 -21.89
N PRO A 285 1.89 20.84 -21.96
CA PRO A 285 2.34 21.67 -20.83
C PRO A 285 1.15 22.16 -19.99
N ALA A 286 1.33 22.16 -18.67
CA ALA A 286 0.26 22.41 -17.71
C ALA A 286 0.58 23.60 -16.82
N LYS A 287 -0.44 24.26 -16.24
CA LYS A 287 -0.23 25.31 -15.23
C LYS A 287 -0.39 24.75 -13.83
N CYS A 288 0.40 25.28 -12.90
CA CYS A 288 0.28 24.98 -11.49
C CYS A 288 -1.16 25.22 -11.01
N SER A 289 -1.76 24.21 -10.39
CA SER A 289 -3.08 24.29 -9.75
C SER A 289 -3.02 24.91 -8.33
N GLY A 290 -1.85 25.37 -7.92
CA GLY A 290 -1.64 26.07 -6.65
C GLY A 290 -2.36 27.42 -6.64
N GLN A 291 -2.73 27.89 -5.45
CA GLN A 291 -3.44 29.16 -5.31
C GLN A 291 -2.59 30.31 -5.89
N ASN A 292 -3.16 30.99 -6.89
CA ASN A 292 -2.54 32.14 -7.58
C ASN A 292 -1.16 31.86 -8.19
N CYS A 293 -0.86 30.61 -8.54
CA CYS A 293 0.42 30.25 -9.17
C CYS A 293 0.27 30.22 -10.70
N GLY A 294 1.19 30.87 -11.41
CA GLY A 294 1.25 30.89 -12.87
C GLY A 294 2.37 30.04 -13.47
N GLN A 295 3.10 29.28 -12.64
CA GLN A 295 4.21 28.46 -13.12
C GLN A 295 3.70 27.40 -14.11
N GLU A 296 4.41 27.27 -15.22
CA GLU A 296 4.17 26.26 -16.24
C GLU A 296 5.01 25.01 -15.92
N PHE A 297 4.43 23.85 -16.19
CA PHE A 297 5.05 22.54 -16.05
C PHE A 297 5.18 21.94 -17.44
N ASP A 298 6.39 21.47 -17.75
CA ASP A 298 6.70 20.78 -19.00
C ASP A 298 6.85 19.27 -18.75
N GLU A 299 6.77 18.47 -19.82
CA GLU A 299 6.86 17.00 -19.74
C GLU A 299 8.19 16.51 -19.14
N GLU A 300 9.29 17.28 -19.34
CA GLU A 300 10.63 16.95 -18.83
C GLU A 300 10.68 16.81 -17.30
N ILE A 301 9.82 17.54 -16.58
CA ILE A 301 9.70 17.46 -15.12
C ILE A 301 9.36 16.03 -14.68
N ILE A 302 8.64 15.28 -15.52
CA ILE A 302 8.23 13.93 -15.20
C ILE A 302 9.33 12.92 -15.53
N ASP A 303 10.08 13.10 -16.61
CA ASP A 303 11.13 12.14 -16.97
C ASP A 303 12.28 12.08 -15.95
N GLU A 304 12.51 13.15 -15.20
CA GLU A 304 13.55 13.22 -14.16
C GLU A 304 13.31 12.34 -12.93
N PHE A 305 12.07 11.89 -12.66
CA PHE A 305 11.88 10.94 -11.57
C PHE A 305 12.32 9.54 -12.04
N GLU A 306 13.62 9.22 -11.90
CA GLU A 306 14.09 7.84 -11.98
C GLU A 306 13.51 7.06 -10.78
N PHE A 307 12.44 6.31 -11.03
CA PHE A 307 11.96 5.33 -10.06
C PHE A 307 12.88 4.11 -10.18
N ASP A 308 13.57 3.79 -9.10
CA ASP A 308 14.29 2.52 -8.95
C ASP A 308 13.28 1.37 -8.86
N VAL A 309 12.75 0.97 -10.01
CA VAL A 309 11.82 -0.16 -10.14
C VAL A 309 12.63 -1.45 -10.20
N ASP A 310 13.30 -1.82 -9.10
CA ASP A 310 13.90 -3.16 -8.97
C ASP A 310 14.01 -3.53 -7.49
N HIS A 311 12.88 -3.76 -6.84
CA HIS A 311 12.87 -4.38 -5.52
C HIS A 311 11.90 -5.56 -5.51
N GLU A 312 12.46 -6.78 -5.42
CA GLU A 312 11.68 -8.00 -5.23
C GLU A 312 10.77 -7.85 -4.00
N TYR A 313 9.47 -7.81 -4.26
CA TYR A 313 8.46 -8.07 -3.24
C TYR A 313 8.68 -9.48 -2.73
N ILE A 314 9.05 -9.62 -1.45
CA ILE A 314 9.12 -10.93 -0.81
C ILE A 314 7.72 -11.22 -0.24
N PRO A 315 6.89 -12.04 -0.93
CA PRO A 315 5.63 -12.46 -0.36
C PRO A 315 5.88 -13.20 0.97
N PRO A 316 4.93 -13.15 1.93
CA PRO A 316 5.03 -13.95 3.13
C PRO A 316 5.20 -15.42 2.75
N ARG A 317 6.31 -16.06 3.14
CA ARG A 317 6.46 -17.51 3.02
C ARG A 317 5.34 -18.17 3.84
N ARG A 318 4.37 -18.78 3.17
CA ARG A 318 3.52 -19.78 3.82
C ARG A 318 4.43 -20.95 4.18
N SER A 319 4.65 -21.18 5.47
CA SER A 319 5.09 -22.48 5.96
C SER A 319 3.97 -23.48 5.66
N GLN A 320 4.00 -24.07 4.46
CA GLN A 320 3.37 -25.37 4.24
C GLN A 320 4.25 -26.40 4.92
N THR A 321 4.09 -26.54 6.23
CA THR A 321 4.58 -27.70 6.96
C THR A 321 3.38 -28.38 7.57
N GLY A 322 3.08 -29.57 7.07
CA GLY A 322 2.28 -30.56 7.76
C GLY A 322 1.02 -31.00 7.04
N MET A 323 1.16 -31.78 5.97
CA MET A 323 0.30 -32.95 5.75
C MET A 323 1.07 -33.99 4.91
N SER A 324 1.96 -34.71 5.60
CA SER A 324 2.34 -36.07 5.18
C SER A 324 1.86 -37.01 6.28
N THR A 325 0.64 -37.54 6.12
CA THR A 325 0.19 -38.71 6.88
C THR A 325 -0.09 -39.84 5.90
N SER A 326 0.94 -40.65 5.68
CA SER A 326 0.79 -41.98 5.11
C SER A 326 0.36 -42.97 6.21
N ARG A 327 -0.91 -43.41 6.18
CA ARG A 327 -1.38 -44.82 6.18
C ARG A 327 -2.81 -44.96 6.73
N ARG A 328 -3.65 -45.62 5.92
CA ARG A 328 -4.67 -46.69 6.19
C ARG A 328 -5.34 -46.70 7.57
N SER A 329 -6.62 -46.98 7.77
CA SER A 329 -7.79 -47.34 6.96
C SER A 329 -8.83 -47.80 8.00
N THR A 330 -10.07 -47.33 7.97
CA THR A 330 -11.29 -48.11 8.25
C THR A 330 -12.51 -47.22 8.00
N ALA A 331 -13.51 -47.83 7.39
CA ALA A 331 -14.82 -47.25 7.15
C ALA A 331 -15.51 -46.88 8.48
N ASP A 332 -16.24 -45.76 8.49
CA ASP A 332 -17.64 -45.82 8.87
C ASP A 332 -18.40 -44.57 8.44
N SER A 333 -19.54 -44.81 7.83
CA SER A 333 -20.47 -43.84 7.30
C SER A 333 -21.42 -43.35 8.38
N HIS A 334 -21.31 -42.09 8.79
CA HIS A 334 -22.45 -41.35 9.34
C HIS A 334 -22.36 -39.87 8.98
N ARG A 335 -23.22 -39.47 8.03
CA ARG A 335 -23.57 -38.07 7.75
C ARG A 335 -24.35 -37.52 8.94
N GLN A 336 -23.93 -36.38 9.48
CA GLN A 336 -24.83 -35.46 10.20
C GLN A 336 -24.74 -34.06 9.58
N PRO A 337 -25.87 -33.36 9.41
CA PRO A 337 -25.90 -32.04 8.76
C PRO A 337 -25.61 -30.91 9.76
N PHE A 338 -25.02 -29.83 9.24
CA PHE A 338 -24.79 -28.57 9.95
C PHE A 338 -26.11 -27.94 10.44
N PRO A 339 -26.13 -27.30 11.62
CA PRO A 339 -27.30 -26.58 12.10
C PRO A 339 -27.48 -25.24 11.37
N SER A 340 -28.71 -25.00 10.95
CA SER A 340 -29.21 -23.75 10.36
C SER A 340 -29.20 -22.64 11.41
N LEU A 341 -28.50 -21.53 11.13
CA LEU A 341 -28.62 -20.29 11.89
C LEU A 341 -29.73 -19.42 11.29
N ARG A 342 -30.92 -19.51 11.89
CA ARG A 342 -31.90 -18.42 11.97
C ARG A 342 -31.99 -18.04 13.44
N ASP A 343 -31.46 -16.88 13.79
CA ASP A 343 -32.19 -15.69 14.24
C ASP A 343 -31.19 -14.56 14.51
#